data_AF-A0A7Z1AHK6-F1
#
_entry.id   AF-A0A7Z1AHK6-F1
#
_cell.length_a   1.000
_cell.length_b   1.000
_cell.length_c   1.000
_cell.angle_alpha   90.00
_cell.angle_beta   90.00
_cell.angle_gamma   90.00
#
_symmetry.space_group_name_H-M   'P 1'
#
loop_
_entity.id
_entity.type
_entity.pdbx_description
1 polymer ?
#
loop_
_entity_poly.entity_id
_entity_poly.type
_entity_poly.pdbx_seq_one_letter_code
_entity_poly.pdbx_strand_id
1 'polypeptide(L)'
;MKICFDILAGGASSKPAAIRVVEAKMGIEASTLRNWMRKAEQAEALEVAASEADKDAELNKLREENARLEEADEILKLTSAFLPRRSVTALK
;
A
#
# COMPACT_ATOMS: atom_id res chain seq x y z
N MET A 1 21.73 10.42 4.38
CA MET A 1 21.72 8.94 4.46
C MET A 1 21.66 8.23 3.10
N LYS A 2 21.10 8.84 2.05
CA LYS A 2 21.07 8.26 0.69
C LYS A 2 22.42 7.71 0.22
N ILE A 3 23.52 8.42 0.51
CA ILE A 3 24.89 8.02 0.10
C ILE A 3 25.27 6.58 0.49
N CYS A 4 24.95 6.11 1.71
CA CYS A 4 25.24 4.72 2.10
C CYS A 4 24.42 3.71 1.29
N PHE A 5 23.13 4.03 1.05
CA PHE A 5 22.24 3.21 0.24
C PHE A 5 22.61 3.24 -1.25
N ASP A 6 23.06 4.38 -1.75
CA ASP A 6 23.53 4.55 -3.14
C ASP A 6 24.79 3.71 -3.39
N ILE A 7 25.72 3.66 -2.43
CA ILE A 7 26.91 2.80 -2.50
C ILE A 7 26.54 1.33 -2.39
N LEU A 8 25.51 0.99 -1.61
CA LEU A 8 24.97 -0.37 -1.57
C LEU A 8 24.35 -0.78 -2.90
N ALA A 9 23.52 0.08 -3.49
CA ALA A 9 22.91 -0.13 -4.79
C ALA A 9 23.96 -0.18 -5.92
N GLY A 10 25.05 0.59 -5.78
CA GLY A 10 26.17 0.65 -6.72
C GLY A 10 27.13 -0.53 -6.68
N GLY A 11 26.85 -1.58 -5.90
CA GLY A 11 27.61 -2.84 -5.94
C GLY A 11 28.54 -3.10 -4.76
N ALA A 12 28.38 -2.41 -3.62
CA ALA A 12 29.09 -2.81 -2.42
C ALA A 12 28.66 -4.22 -1.98
N SER A 13 29.65 -5.07 -1.67
CA SER A 13 29.41 -6.48 -1.30
C SER A 13 28.55 -6.67 -0.05
N SER A 14 28.45 -5.66 0.83
CA SER A 14 27.61 -5.72 2.04
C SER A 14 27.39 -4.33 2.67
N LYS A 15 26.37 -4.20 3.55
CA LYS A 15 26.10 -2.96 4.33
C LYS A 15 27.34 -2.41 5.06
N PRO A 16 28.11 -3.23 5.81
CA PRO A 16 29.34 -2.75 6.45
C PRO A 16 30.40 -2.26 5.45
N ALA A 17 30.49 -2.87 4.26
CA ALA A 17 31.43 -2.44 3.24
C ALA A 17 31.06 -1.03 2.72
N ALA A 18 29.79 -0.76 2.45
CA ALA A 18 29.35 0.58 2.06
C ALA A 18 29.58 1.62 3.18
N ILE A 19 29.35 1.24 4.44
CA ILE A 19 29.60 2.12 5.58
C ILE A 19 31.09 2.48 5.68
N ARG A 20 32.00 1.51 5.49
CA ARG A 20 33.45 1.77 5.48
C ARG A 20 33.86 2.71 4.35
N VAL A 21 33.26 2.59 3.16
CA VAL A 21 33.49 3.51 2.04
C VAL A 21 33.04 4.93 2.41
N VAL A 22 31.88 5.08 3.05
CA VAL A 22 31.38 6.38 3.49
C VAL A 22 32.19 6.96 4.63
N GLU A 23 32.60 6.15 5.60
CA GLU A 23 33.49 6.54 6.69
C GLU A 23 34.82 7.07 6.13
N ALA A 24 35.45 6.37 5.19
CA ALA A 24 36.67 6.81 4.54
C ALA A 24 36.49 8.11 3.73
N LYS A 25 35.30 8.30 3.11
CA LYS A 25 35.01 9.47 2.28
C LYS A 25 34.63 10.72 3.08
N MET A 26 33.93 10.55 4.20
CA MET A 26 33.31 11.65 4.95
C MET A 26 33.91 11.85 6.35
N GLY A 27 34.73 10.92 6.84
CA GLY A 27 35.32 10.97 8.19
C GLY A 27 34.31 10.74 9.32
N ILE A 28 33.12 10.21 9.03
CA ILE A 28 32.07 9.94 10.01
C ILE A 28 32.25 8.51 10.53
N GLU A 29 32.23 8.35 11.86
CA GLU A 29 32.37 7.06 12.51
C GLU A 29 31.33 6.02 12.02
N ALA A 30 31.79 4.81 11.70
CA ALA A 30 30.93 3.73 11.23
C ALA A 30 29.80 3.36 12.19
N SER A 31 29.95 3.56 13.51
CA SER A 31 28.88 3.28 14.47
C SER A 31 27.69 4.24 14.29
N THR A 32 27.98 5.51 14.03
CA THR A 32 26.98 6.55 13.77
C THR A 32 26.25 6.27 12.46
N LEU A 33 26.98 5.93 11.40
CA LEU A 33 26.40 5.56 10.11
C LEU A 33 25.49 4.32 10.21
N ARG A 34 25.91 3.29 10.98
CA ARG A 34 25.08 2.11 11.26
C ARG A 34 23.78 2.48 11.98
N ASN A 35 23.85 3.34 12.98
CA ASN A 35 22.68 3.78 13.73
C ASN A 35 21.70 4.56 12.85
N TRP A 36 22.21 5.44 11.98
CA TRP A 36 21.38 6.15 11.02
C TRP A 36 20.77 5.23 9.96
N MET A 37 21.50 4.21 9.50
CA MET A 37 20.96 3.18 8.59
C MET A 37 19.78 2.45 9.23
N ARG A 38 19.95 1.99 10.47
CA ARG A 38 18.86 1.33 11.21
C ARG A 38 17.65 2.22 11.41
N LYS A 39 17.85 3.49 11.77
CA LYS A 39 16.73 4.44 11.92
C LYS A 39 15.99 4.69 10.61
N ALA A 40 16.72 4.80 9.51
CA ALA A 40 16.12 4.98 8.18
C ALA A 40 15.30 3.73 7.77
N GLU A 41 15.86 2.53 7.95
CA GLU A 41 15.16 1.27 7.68
C GLU A 41 13.90 1.10 8.53
N GLN A 42 13.96 1.48 9.82
CA GLN A 42 12.80 1.45 10.71
C GLN A 42 11.72 2.45 10.30
N ALA A 43 12.10 3.67 9.90
CA ALA A 43 11.15 4.67 9.43
C ALA A 43 10.41 4.19 8.16
N GLU A 44 11.14 3.64 7.20
CA GLU A 44 10.56 3.08 5.97
C GLU A 44 9.61 1.90 6.28
N ALA A 45 9.99 1.00 7.19
CA ALA A 45 9.11 -0.11 7.60
C ALA A 45 7.81 0.38 8.25
N LEU A 46 7.88 1.46 9.03
CA LEU A 46 6.68 2.07 9.64
C LEU A 46 5.78 2.74 8.60
N GLU A 47 6.35 3.42 7.62
CA GLU A 47 5.58 4.03 6.52
C GLU A 47 4.88 2.97 5.67
N VAL A 48 5.57 1.86 5.34
CA VAL A 48 4.98 0.75 4.60
C VAL A 48 3.84 0.13 5.40
N ALA A 49 4.05 -0.16 6.69
CA ALA A 49 3.01 -0.74 7.55
C ALA A 49 1.78 0.18 7.67
N ALA A 50 1.97 1.50 7.80
CA ALA A 50 0.87 2.45 7.81
C ALA A 50 0.10 2.44 6.48
N SER A 51 0.81 2.44 5.36
CA SER A 51 0.21 2.39 4.02
C SER A 51 -0.53 1.07 3.75
N GLU A 52 -0.08 -0.05 4.30
CA GLU A 52 -0.79 -1.33 4.22
C GLU A 52 -2.08 -1.31 5.05
N ALA A 53 -2.01 -0.81 6.29
CA ALA A 53 -3.18 -0.67 7.16
C ALA A 53 -4.27 0.23 6.53
N ASP A 54 -3.88 1.33 5.89
CA ASP A 54 -4.81 2.22 5.19
C ASP A 54 -5.51 1.50 4.01
N LYS A 55 -4.76 0.70 3.24
CA LYS A 55 -5.33 -0.10 2.13
C LYS A 55 -6.33 -1.15 2.65
N ASP A 56 -5.99 -1.83 3.74
CA ASP A 56 -6.88 -2.84 4.32
C ASP A 56 -8.18 -2.22 4.86
N ALA A 57 -8.10 -1.02 5.45
CA ALA A 57 -9.27 -0.28 5.89
C ALA A 57 -10.19 0.09 4.71
N GLU A 58 -9.63 0.56 3.61
CA GLU A 58 -10.38 0.90 2.40
C GLU A 58 -11.02 -0.35 1.76
N LEU A 59 -10.29 -1.47 1.68
CA LEU A 59 -10.82 -2.74 1.17
C LEU A 59 -12.00 -3.25 1.99
N ASN A 60 -11.92 -3.16 3.32
CA ASN A 60 -13.01 -3.58 4.19
C ASN A 60 -14.25 -2.70 3.98
N LYS A 61 -14.08 -1.38 3.89
CA LYS A 61 -15.18 -0.46 3.59
C LYS A 61 -15.84 -0.77 2.24
N LEU A 62 -15.04 -1.01 1.19
CA LEU A 62 -15.57 -1.36 -0.14
C LEU A 62 -16.30 -2.71 -0.15
N ARG A 63 -15.85 -3.68 0.65
CA ARG A 63 -16.54 -4.97 0.81
C ARG A 63 -17.89 -4.80 1.50
N GLU A 64 -17.96 -3.98 2.54
CA GLU A 64 -19.22 -3.66 3.22
C GLU A 64 -20.20 -2.93 2.28
N GLU A 65 -19.70 -1.99 1.48
CA GLU A 65 -20.52 -1.27 0.50
C GLU A 65 -21.03 -2.21 -0.60
N ASN A 66 -20.20 -3.10 -1.14
CA ASN A 66 -20.63 -4.09 -2.13
C ASN A 66 -21.69 -5.05 -1.56
N ALA A 67 -21.50 -5.55 -0.34
CA ALA A 67 -22.49 -6.43 0.29
C ALA A 67 -23.85 -5.73 0.44
N ARG A 68 -23.85 -4.45 0.83
CA ARG A 68 -25.08 -3.65 0.91
C ARG A 68 -25.72 -3.42 -0.46
N LEU A 69 -24.92 -3.21 -1.50
CA LEU A 69 -25.41 -3.03 -2.86
C LEU A 69 -26.03 -4.32 -3.41
N GLU A 70 -25.42 -5.48 -3.12
CA GLU A 70 -25.95 -6.79 -3.49
C GLU A 70 -27.30 -7.06 -2.80
N GLU A 71 -27.43 -6.74 -1.51
CA GLU A 71 -28.69 -6.83 -0.78
C GLU A 71 -29.77 -5.92 -1.39
N ALA A 72 -29.42 -4.68 -1.73
CA ALA A 72 -30.35 -3.75 -2.39
C ALA A 72 -30.77 -4.24 -3.78
N ASP A 73 -29.84 -4.79 -4.55
CA ASP A 73 -30.13 -5.37 -5.87
C ASP A 73 -31.05 -6.58 -5.77
N GLU A 74 -30.90 -7.41 -4.73
CA GLU A 74 -31.81 -8.52 -4.46
C GLU A 74 -33.24 -8.02 -4.17
N ILE A 75 -33.40 -7.00 -3.32
CA ILE A 75 -34.71 -6.39 -3.03
C ILE A 75 -35.34 -5.83 -4.31
N LEU A 76 -34.55 -5.13 -5.14
CA LEU A 76 -35.04 -4.58 -6.40
C LEU A 76 -35.44 -5.68 -7.39
N LYS A 77 -34.66 -6.76 -7.50
CA LYS A 77 -35.01 -7.91 -8.33
C LYS A 77 -36.30 -8.56 -7.86
N LEU A 78 -36.44 -8.79 -6.55
CA LEU A 78 -37.65 -9.35 -5.96
C LEU A 78 -38.85 -8.45 -6.25
N THR A 79 -38.77 -7.15 -5.98
CA THR A 79 -39.87 -6.21 -6.26
C THR A 79 -40.21 -6.12 -7.74
N SER A 80 -39.21 -6.14 -8.64
CA SER A 80 -39.43 -6.14 -10.09
C SER A 80 -40.13 -7.40 -10.59
N ALA A 81 -39.90 -8.55 -9.96
CA ALA A 81 -40.58 -9.80 -10.29
C ALA A 81 -42.08 -9.74 -9.98
N PHE A 82 -42.49 -8.95 -8.97
CA PHE A 82 -43.89 -8.72 -8.62
C PHE A 82 -44.56 -7.61 -9.45
N LEU A 83 -43.79 -6.87 -10.26
CA LEU A 83 -44.33 -5.76 -11.05
C LEU A 83 -44.92 -6.28 -12.39
N PRO A 84 -46.16 -5.90 -12.76
CA PRO A 84 -46.74 -6.32 -14.04
C PRO A 84 -45.92 -5.83 -15.23
N ARG A 85 -45.51 -6.73 -16.14
CA ARG A 85 -44.92 -6.33 -17.42
C ARG A 85 -45.97 -5.61 -18.26
N ARG A 86 -45.89 -4.29 -18.33
CA ARG A 86 -46.68 -3.49 -19.26
C ARG A 86 -46.08 -3.66 -20.66
N SER A 87 -46.63 -4.56 -21.47
CA SER A 87 -46.31 -4.60 -22.90
C SER A 87 -46.89 -3.34 -23.54
N VAL A 88 -46.02 -2.42 -23.95
CA VAL A 88 -46.43 -1.37 -24.88
C VAL A 88 -46.55 -2.04 -26.23
N THR A 89 -47.68 -2.69 -26.49
CA THR A 89 -48.07 -3.04 -27.85
C THR A 89 -48.35 -1.73 -28.55
N ALA A 90 -47.36 -1.30 -29.35
CA ALA A 90 -47.48 -0.17 -30.24
C ALA A 90 -48.75 -0.35 -31.09
N LEU A 91 -49.66 0.61 -30.93
CA LEU A 91 -50.82 0.79 -31.79
C LEU A 91 -50.35 0.94 -33.24
N LYS A 92 -51.04 0.23 -34.11
CA LYS A 92 -50.85 0.15 -35.56
C LYS A 92 -51.35 1.41 -36.26
#